data_AF-A0A0D0CZR9-F1
#
_entry.id   AF-A0A0D0CZR9-F1
#
_cell.length_a   1.000
_cell.length_b   1.000
_cell.length_c   1.000
_cell.angle_alpha   90.00
_cell.angle_beta   90.00
_cell.angle_gamma   90.00
#
_symmetry.space_group_name_H-M   'P 1'
#
loop_
_entity.id
_entity.type
_entity.pdbx_description
1 polymer ?
#
loop_
_entity_poly.entity_id
_entity_poly.type
_entity_poly.pdbx_seq_one_letter_code
_entity_poly.pdbx_strand_id
1 'polypeptide(L)'
;STFMPIILGSNKTTVSVATGQNDFYPLYLLIGNVHNSVQHVHSDAVMLIGFLAMPKNKSQSYPEHANTKEFCQFCHQLFHSSLLMILQS
;
A
#
# COMPACT_ATOMS: atom_id res chain seq x y z
N SER A 1 7.89 -3.83 -30.21
CA SER A 1 7.35 -3.23 -28.98
C SER A 1 7.35 -4.30 -27.90
N THR A 2 7.99 -4.06 -26.76
CA THR A 2 8.09 -5.05 -25.68
C THR A 2 7.16 -4.65 -24.54
N PHE A 3 6.23 -5.52 -24.18
CA PHE A 3 5.30 -5.29 -23.07
C PHE A 3 6.02 -5.55 -21.75
N MET A 4 6.04 -4.55 -20.86
CA MET A 4 6.65 -4.63 -19.53
C MET A 4 5.54 -4.52 -18.48
N PRO A 5 5.01 -5.63 -17.93
CA PRO A 5 4.00 -5.55 -16.91
C PRO A 5 4.58 -4.93 -15.64
N ILE A 6 3.85 -3.97 -15.08
CA ILE A 6 4.15 -3.37 -13.78
C ILE A 6 3.16 -3.96 -12.78
N ILE A 7 3.68 -4.55 -11.71
CA ILE A 7 2.90 -5.15 -10.64
C ILE A 7 3.03 -4.28 -9.40
N LEU A 8 1.89 -3.87 -8.82
CA LEU A 8 1.83 -3.10 -7.59
C LEU A 8 1.35 -4.00 -6.45
N GLY A 9 2.08 -4.01 -5.35
CA GLY A 9 1.75 -4.76 -4.15
C GLY A 9 1.71 -3.85 -2.93
N SER A 10 0.66 -3.96 -2.12
CA SER A 10 0.60 -3.27 -0.83
C SER A 10 0.32 -4.29 0.26
N ASN A 11 1.13 -4.28 1.31
CA ASN A 11 0.92 -5.12 2.48
C ASN A 11 0.67 -4.23 3.70
N LYS A 12 -0.26 -4.61 4.59
CA LYS A 12 -0.50 -3.86 5.83
C LYS A 12 0.72 -4.00 6.74
N THR A 13 1.47 -2.93 6.97
CA THR A 13 2.63 -2.97 7.87
C THR A 13 2.52 -1.89 8.95
N THR A 14 2.55 -2.32 10.20
CA THR A 14 2.69 -1.42 11.35
C THR A 14 4.18 -1.21 11.59
N VAL A 15 4.69 0.02 11.39
CA VAL A 15 6.08 0.36 11.71
C VAL A 15 6.12 0.69 13.20
N SER A 16 6.96 0.03 14.00
CA SER A 16 7.03 0.28 15.44
C SER A 16 8.05 1.38 15.78
N VAL A 17 7.73 2.65 15.53
CA VAL A 17 8.51 3.80 16.07
C VAL A 17 7.58 4.73 16.84
N ALA A 18 7.88 5.00 18.10
CA ALA A 18 6.95 5.55 19.09
C ALA A 18 6.68 7.08 18.95
N THR A 19 6.19 7.53 17.80
CA THR A 19 5.93 8.97 17.55
C THR A 19 4.61 9.26 16.80
N GLY A 20 3.56 8.45 16.98
CA GLY A 20 2.18 8.81 16.56
C GLY A 20 1.45 7.80 15.66
N GLN A 21 1.08 8.20 14.43
CA GLN A 21 0.43 7.33 13.43
C GLN A 21 1.46 6.34 12.89
N ASN A 22 1.37 5.07 13.29
CA ASN A 22 2.33 4.00 12.96
C ASN A 22 1.82 2.97 11.94
N ASP A 23 0.58 3.11 11.51
CA ASP A 23 -0.04 2.20 10.56
C ASP A 23 0.00 2.83 9.17
N PHE A 24 0.73 2.17 8.27
CA PHE A 24 0.83 2.57 6.87
C PHE A 24 0.73 1.36 5.95
N TYR A 25 0.29 1.62 4.73
CA TYR A 25 0.31 0.65 3.64
C TYR A 25 1.49 0.99 2.71
N PRO A 26 2.66 0.37 2.87
CA PRO A 26 3.75 0.51 1.91
C PRO A 26 3.30 0.00 0.54
N LEU A 27 3.58 0.79 -0.49
CA LEU A 27 3.31 0.46 -1.88
C LEU A 27 4.61 0.04 -2.56
N TYR A 28 4.66 -1.20 -3.00
CA TYR A 28 5.78 -1.79 -3.74
C TYR A 28 5.47 -1.86 -5.23
N LEU A 29 6.46 -1.50 -6.04
CA LEU A 29 6.53 -1.71 -7.49
C LEU A 29 7.34 -2.96 -7.77
N LEU A 30 6.89 -3.81 -8.68
CA LEU A 30 7.68 -4.88 -9.26
C LEU A 30 7.60 -4.82 -10.79
N ILE A 31 8.74 -4.93 -11.45
CA ILE A 31 8.80 -5.11 -12.91
C ILE A 31 8.58 -6.60 -13.21
N GLY A 32 7.43 -6.93 -13.78
CA GLY A 32 7.02 -8.30 -14.08
C GLY A 32 7.72 -8.92 -15.31
N ASN A 33 8.53 -8.16 -16.03
CA ASN A 33 9.39 -8.67 -17.11
C ASN A 33 10.85 -8.95 -16.66
N VAL A 34 11.07 -9.15 -15.36
CA VAL A 34 12.36 -9.62 -14.87
C VAL A 34 12.33 -11.15 -14.90
N HIS A 35 13.22 -11.75 -15.69
CA HIS A 35 13.33 -13.20 -15.80
C HIS A 35 13.58 -13.80 -14.40
N ASN A 36 12.84 -14.84 -14.06
CA ASN A 36 12.75 -15.50 -12.74
C ASN A 36 14.12 -15.90 -12.15
N SER A 37 15.19 -15.92 -12.94
CA SER A 37 16.57 -16.15 -12.48
C SER A 37 17.11 -15.07 -11.53
N VAL A 38 16.56 -13.86 -11.53
CA VAL A 38 17.04 -12.73 -10.68
C VAL A 38 16.25 -12.63 -9.36
N GLN A 39 15.05 -13.24 -9.28
CA GLN A 39 14.18 -13.18 -8.09
C GLN A 39 14.78 -13.85 -6.85
N HIS A 40 15.77 -14.72 -7.01
CA HIS A 40 16.36 -15.49 -5.92
C HIS A 40 17.78 -15.06 -5.51
N VAL A 41 18.44 -14.17 -6.28
CA VAL A 41 19.88 -13.87 -6.07
C VAL A 41 20.16 -12.37 -5.91
N HIS A 42 19.34 -11.45 -6.42
CA HIS A 42 19.50 -10.01 -6.14
C HIS A 42 18.22 -9.20 -6.42
N SER A 43 17.55 -8.76 -5.36
CA SER A 43 16.22 -8.11 -5.38
C SER A 43 16.21 -6.66 -5.91
N ASP A 44 16.68 -6.39 -7.12
CA ASP A 44 16.63 -5.03 -7.73
C ASP A 44 15.34 -4.73 -8.49
N ALA A 45 14.44 -5.72 -8.60
CA ALA A 45 13.18 -5.57 -9.33
C ALA A 45 12.05 -4.96 -8.49
N VAL A 46 12.19 -4.92 -7.15
CA VAL A 46 11.17 -4.43 -6.21
C VAL A 46 11.57 -3.07 -5.65
N MET A 47 10.73 -2.05 -5.84
CA MET A 47 10.97 -0.69 -5.35
C MET A 47 9.83 -0.21 -4.46
N LEU A 48 10.12 0.40 -3.31
CA LEU A 48 9.11 1.08 -2.49
C LEU A 48 8.77 2.43 -3.13
N ILE A 49 7.50 2.63 -3.50
CA ILE A 49 6.99 3.84 -4.17
C ILE A 49 6.47 4.87 -3.16
N GLY A 50 5.97 4.40 -2.01
CA GLY A 50 5.46 5.30 -0.99
C GLY A 50 4.70 4.60 0.12
N PHE A 51 4.24 5.40 1.07
CA PHE A 51 3.41 4.95 2.19
C PHE A 51 2.01 5.56 2.05
N LEU A 52 1.02 4.70 1.89
CA LEU A 52 -0.38 5.10 1.80
C LEU A 52 -0.95 5.29 3.22
N ALA A 53 -1.67 6.40 3.40
CA ALA A 53 -2.24 6.76 4.69
C ALA A 53 -3.32 5.75 5.11
N MET A 54 -3.20 5.21 6.32
CA MET A 54 -4.27 4.43 6.92
C MET A 54 -5.12 5.33 7.83
N PRO A 55 -6.39 5.58 7.50
CA PRO A 55 -7.26 6.36 8.37
C PRO A 55 -7.48 5.56 9.66
N LYS A 56 -7.07 6.14 10.79
CA LYS A 56 -7.39 5.55 12.09
C LYS A 56 -8.90 5.70 12.31
N ASN A 57 -9.56 4.60 12.61
CA ASN A 57 -10.79 4.67 13.36
C ASN A 57 -10.44 5.31 14.73
N LYS A 58 -11.23 6.25 15.24
CA LYS A 58 -11.13 6.72 16.62
C LYS A 58 -11.58 5.60 17.59
N SER A 59 -11.14 4.37 17.36
CA SER A 59 -11.63 3.15 17.97
C SER A 59 -11.17 2.97 19.42
N GLN A 60 -10.22 3.78 19.91
CA GLN A 60 -9.96 3.81 21.35
C GLN A 60 -10.97 4.68 22.11
N SER A 61 -11.76 5.51 21.41
CA SER A 61 -12.79 6.36 22.03
C SER A 61 -14.23 5.99 21.68
N TYR A 62 -14.52 5.41 20.49
CA TYR A 62 -15.86 4.90 20.14
C TYR A 62 -15.78 3.64 19.24
N PRO A 63 -15.99 2.42 19.80
CA PRO A 63 -15.82 1.13 19.10
C PRO A 63 -16.92 0.80 18.09
N GLU A 64 -18.02 1.56 18.08
CA GLU A 64 -19.25 1.25 17.34
C GLU A 64 -19.16 1.51 15.82
N HIS A 65 -18.16 2.30 15.40
CA HIS A 65 -18.01 2.76 14.01
C HIS A 65 -16.80 2.15 13.29
N ALA A 66 -16.02 1.31 13.98
CA ALA A 66 -14.76 0.76 13.48
C ALA A 66 -14.94 -0.29 12.36
N ASN A 67 -16.13 -0.88 12.24
CA ASN A 67 -16.45 -1.93 11.27
C ASN A 67 -17.76 -1.66 10.51
N THR A 68 -18.16 -0.39 10.41
CA THR A 68 -19.29 0.02 9.59
C THR A 68 -18.90 -0.13 8.12
N LYS A 69 -19.81 -0.66 7.29
CA LYS A 69 -19.58 -0.81 5.84
C LYS A 69 -19.10 0.50 5.19
N GLU A 70 -19.62 1.64 5.66
CA GLU A 70 -19.26 2.98 5.21
C GLU A 70 -17.78 3.32 5.48
N PHE A 71 -17.27 2.97 6.67
CA PHE A 71 -15.86 3.21 7.01
C PHE A 71 -14.93 2.33 6.16
N CYS A 72 -15.28 1.06 5.97
CA CYS A 72 -14.54 0.18 5.07
C CYS A 72 -14.55 0.72 3.64
N GLN A 73 -15.70 1.17 3.14
CA GLN A 73 -15.82 1.77 1.81
C GLN A 73 -14.96 3.03 1.68
N PHE A 74 -14.99 3.92 2.66
CA PHE A 74 -14.14 5.10 2.71
C PHE A 74 -12.65 4.74 2.67
N CYS A 75 -12.21 3.73 3.43
CA CYS A 75 -10.83 3.26 3.42
C CYS A 75 -10.41 2.75 2.04
N HIS A 76 -11.27 1.96 1.37
CA HIS A 76 -11.01 1.49 0.01
C HIS A 76 -10.96 2.64 -0.99
N GLN A 77 -11.89 3.60 -0.90
CA GLN A 77 -11.91 4.79 -1.76
C GLN A 77 -10.64 5.60 -1.59
N LEU A 78 -10.22 5.87 -0.36
CA LEU A 78 -9.00 6.61 -0.07
C LEU A 78 -7.77 5.89 -0.64
N PHE A 79 -7.68 4.57 -0.46
CA PHE A 79 -6.60 3.76 -1.03
C PHE A 79 -6.56 3.85 -2.57
N HIS A 80 -7.71 3.66 -3.23
CA HIS A 80 -7.78 3.75 -4.69
C HIS A 80 -7.53 5.15 -5.23
N SER A 81 -8.01 6.20 -4.56
CA SER A 81 -7.74 7.60 -4.94
C SER A 81 -6.26 7.95 -4.81
N SER A 82 -5.60 7.49 -3.75
CA SER A 82 -4.16 7.68 -3.59
C SER A 82 -3.36 6.92 -4.64
N LEU A 83 -3.73 5.67 -4.97
CA LEU A 83 -3.10 4.93 -6.07
C LEU A 83 -3.29 5.63 -7.41
N LEU A 84 -4.50 6.12 -7.69
CA LEU A 84 -4.81 6.84 -8.91
C LEU A 84 -3.97 8.12 -9.02
N MET A 85 -3.79 8.87 -7.94
CA MET A 85 -2.90 10.04 -7.93
C MET A 85 -1.44 9.67 -8.24
N ILE A 86 -0.95 8.54 -7.71
CA ILE A 86 0.43 8.06 -7.97
C ILE A 86 0.60 7.61 -9.44
N LEU A 87 -0.42 7.00 -10.04
CA LEU A 87 -0.37 6.44 -11.40
C LEU A 87 -0.80 7.42 -12.51
N GLN A 88 -1.40 8.56 -12.15
CA GLN A 88 -1.77 9.61 -13.10
C GLN A 88 -0.59 10.52 -13.51
N SER A 89 0.59 10.31 -12.91
CA SER A 89 1.81 11.06 -13.23
C SER A 89 2.52 10.55 -14.49
#